data_AF-A0A1Q3LWM4-F1
#
_entry.id   AF-A0A1Q3LWM4-F1
#
_cell.length_a   1.000
_cell.length_b   1.000
_cell.length_c   1.000
_cell.angle_alpha   90.00
_cell.angle_beta   90.00
_cell.angle_gamma   90.00
#
_symmetry.space_group_name_H-M   'P 1'
#
loop_
_entity.id
_entity.type
_entity.pdbx_description
1 polymer ?
#
loop_
_entity_poly.entity_id
_entity_poly.type
_entity_poly.pdbx_seq_one_letter_code
_entity_poly.pdbx_strand_id
1 'polypeptide(L)' 'MTITAAAIHLARDSAPVSSSPSSSATPEAPRTDPLRVTLQRCRALGEAATRDADCLAAWDENRQRFLSPTRGN' A
#
# COMPACT_ATOMS: atom_id res chain seq x y z
N MET A 1 26.04 -20.05 22.97
CA MET A 1 25.46 -19.07 22.02
C MET A 1 24.02 -18.84 22.41
N THR A 2 23.67 -17.61 22.77
CA THR A 2 22.29 -17.22 23.11
C THR A 2 21.72 -16.42 21.94
N ILE A 3 20.59 -16.87 21.40
CA ILE A 3 19.89 -16.14 20.35
C ILE A 3 18.81 -15.30 21.05
N THR A 4 19.03 -14.00 21.14
CA THR A 4 18.05 -13.07 21.72
C THR A 4 17.01 -12.75 20.65
N ALA A 5 15.78 -13.23 20.81
CA ALA A 5 14.67 -12.86 19.93
C ALA A 5 14.13 -11.49 20.37
N ALA A 6 14.22 -10.49 19.49
CA ALA A 6 13.54 -9.22 19.71
C ALA A 6 12.06 -9.35 19.31
N ALA A 7 11.16 -9.16 20.27
CA ALA A 7 9.72 -9.08 19.99
C ALA A 7 9.40 -7.69 19.41
N ILE A 8 8.99 -7.64 18.14
CA ILE A 8 8.46 -6.40 17.54
C ILE A 8 7.03 -6.24 18.06
N HIS A 9 6.81 -5.29 18.98
CA HIS A 9 5.46 -4.86 19.35
C HIS A 9 4.83 -4.13 18.17
N LEU A 10 3.87 -4.76 17.49
CA LEU A 10 2.98 -4.08 16.56
C LEU A 10 2.05 -3.18 17.38
N ALA A 11 2.35 -1.88 17.42
CA ALA A 11 1.42 -0.89 17.92
C ALA A 11 0.17 -0.91 17.02
N ARG A 12 -0.85 -1.69 17.40
CA ARG A 12 -2.23 -1.30 17.09
C ARG A 12 -2.61 -0.22 18.09
N ASP A 13 -2.12 0.98 17.83
CA ASP A 13 -2.68 2.18 18.42
C ASP A 13 -3.96 2.51 17.65
N SER A 14 -5.08 2.05 18.19
CA SER A 14 -6.39 2.59 17.85
C SER A 14 -6.64 3.82 18.71
N ALA A 15 -5.89 4.90 18.48
CA ALA A 15 -6.27 6.25 18.91
C ALA A 15 -6.38 7.13 17.64
N PRO A 16 -7.33 8.09 17.59
CA PRO A 16 -7.59 8.87 16.40
C PRO A 16 -6.37 9.73 16.09
N VAL A 17 -5.56 9.31 15.12
CA VAL A 17 -4.46 10.14 14.64
C VAL A 17 -5.06 11.38 13.99
N SER A 18 -4.88 12.49 14.70
CA SER A 18 -5.05 13.84 14.22
C SER A 18 -4.51 13.97 12.80
N SER A 19 -5.32 14.60 11.96
CA SER A 19 -5.06 14.98 10.58
C SER A 19 -3.59 15.33 10.31
N SER A 20 -2.86 14.42 9.68
CA SER A 20 -1.64 14.80 8.98
C SER A 20 -2.07 15.42 7.64
N PRO A 21 -1.70 16.67 7.30
CA PRO A 21 -2.03 17.24 6.01
C PRO A 21 -1.11 16.60 4.96
N SER A 22 -1.46 15.39 4.50
CA SER A 22 -0.90 14.84 3.27
C SER A 22 -1.52 15.59 2.10
N SER A 23 -0.70 16.45 1.50
CA SER A 23 -0.83 17.12 0.20
C SER A 23 -2.24 17.48 -0.23
N SER A 24 -2.51 18.78 -0.31
CA SER A 24 -3.60 19.39 -1.05
C SER A 24 -3.79 18.76 -2.43
N ALA A 25 -4.57 17.68 -2.50
CA ALA A 25 -5.13 17.18 -3.73
C ALA A 25 -6.37 18.03 -3.98
N THR A 26 -6.32 18.80 -5.05
CA THR A 26 -7.45 19.44 -5.71
C THR A 26 -8.68 18.54 -5.63
N PRO A 27 -9.90 19.05 -5.33
CA PRO A 27 -11.10 18.22 -5.31
C PRO A 27 -11.50 17.88 -6.74
N GLU A 28 -10.70 17.04 -7.40
CA GLU A 28 -11.20 16.23 -8.51
C GLU A 28 -12.08 15.17 -7.83
N ALA A 29 -13.38 15.20 -8.14
CA ALA A 29 -14.35 14.23 -7.65
C ALA A 29 -13.73 12.83 -7.67
N PRO A 30 -13.88 12.01 -6.61
CA PRO A 30 -13.15 10.76 -6.50
C PRO A 30 -13.62 9.83 -7.63
N ARG A 31 -12.94 9.88 -8.77
CA ARG A 31 -12.89 8.76 -9.69
C ARG A 31 -12.22 7.69 -8.85
N THR A 32 -13.03 6.77 -8.33
CA THR A 32 -12.53 5.60 -7.63
C THR A 32 -11.49 4.97 -8.55
N ASP A 33 -10.21 5.14 -8.20
CA ASP A 33 -9.12 4.61 -9.02
C ASP A 33 -9.33 3.09 -9.08
N PRO A 34 -9.59 2.52 -10.28
CA PRO A 34 -9.82 1.08 -10.40
C PRO A 34 -8.64 0.28 -9.86
N LEU A 35 -7.41 0.80 -9.95
CA LEU A 35 -6.23 0.18 -9.35
C LEU A 35 -6.39 0.05 -7.82
N ARG A 36 -6.91 1.08 -7.16
CA ARG A 36 -7.11 1.09 -5.71
C ARG A 36 -8.11 0.03 -5.26
N VAL A 37 -9.17 -0.20 -6.04
CA VAL A 37 -10.16 -1.27 -5.79
C VAL A 37 -9.49 -2.65 -5.92
N THR A 38 -8.73 -2.87 -6.98
CA THR A 38 -8.00 -4.13 -7.20
C THR A 38 -7.00 -4.40 -6.07
N LEU A 39 -6.21 -3.40 -5.67
CA LEU A 39 -5.28 -3.53 -4.56
C LEU A 39 -5.99 -3.86 -3.23
N GLN A 40 -7.17 -3.31 -2.99
CA GLN A 40 -7.97 -3.61 -1.80
C GLN A 40 -8.50 -5.05 -1.82
N ARG A 41 -8.94 -5.56 -2.99
CA ARG A 41 -9.28 -6.97 -3.17
C ARG A 41 -8.07 -7.87 -2.89
N CYS A 42 -6.91 -7.57 -3.47
CA CYS A 42 -5.70 -8.36 -3.28
C CYS A 42 -5.25 -8.42 -1.81
N ARG A 43 -5.41 -7.33 -1.06
CA ARG A 43 -5.13 -7.31 0.39
C ARG A 43 -6.09 -8.22 1.17
N ALA A 44 -7.36 -8.27 0.80
CA ALA A 44 -8.33 -9.14 1.45
C ALA A 44 -8.07 -10.64 1.20
N LEU A 45 -7.43 -10.99 0.07
CA LEU A 45 -7.04 -12.37 -0.27
C LEU A 45 -5.82 -12.88 0.53
N GLY A 46 -4.98 -11.98 1.05
CA GLY A 46 -3.80 -12.37 1.83
C GLY A 46 -2.78 -13.18 1.01
N GLU A 47 -2.32 -14.31 1.55
CA GLU A 47 -1.30 -15.16 0.90
C GLU A 47 -1.74 -15.62 -0.50
N ALA A 48 -3.04 -15.90 -0.71
CA ALA A 48 -3.55 -16.37 -1.99
C ALA A 48 -3.28 -15.37 -3.14
N ALA A 49 -3.23 -14.07 -2.84
CA ALA A 49 -2.91 -13.04 -3.84
C ALA A 49 -1.49 -13.17 -4.42
N THR A 50 -0.56 -13.85 -3.73
CA THR A 50 0.81 -14.07 -4.23
C THR A 50 0.87 -15.01 -5.43
N ARG A 51 -0.20 -15.76 -5.69
CA ARG A 51 -0.34 -16.68 -6.83
C ARG A 51 -1.35 -16.17 -7.88
N ASP A 52 -2.00 -15.03 -7.63
CA ASP A 52 -3.02 -14.44 -8.50
C ASP A 52 -2.35 -13.45 -9.48
N ALA A 53 -2.50 -13.69 -10.77
CA ALA A 53 -1.84 -12.90 -11.81
C ALA A 53 -2.32 -11.43 -11.85
N ASP A 54 -3.60 -11.18 -11.57
CA ASP A 54 -4.16 -9.83 -11.55
C ASP A 54 -3.59 -9.04 -10.37
N CYS A 55 -3.41 -9.70 -9.22
CA CYS A 55 -2.78 -9.08 -8.05
C CYS A 55 -1.30 -8.76 -8.27
N LEU A 56 -0.56 -9.67 -8.92
CA LEU A 56 0.83 -9.42 -9.27
C LEU A 56 0.98 -8.22 -10.21
N ALA A 57 0.12 -8.12 -11.24
CA ALA A 57 0.11 -6.99 -12.16
C ALA A 57 -0.25 -5.67 -11.46
N ALA A 58 -1.27 -5.67 -10.60
CA ALA A 58 -1.68 -4.48 -9.86
C ALA A 58 -0.58 -3.95 -8.93
N TRP A 59 0.19 -4.83 -8.28
CA TRP A 59 1.32 -4.40 -7.44
C TRP A 59 2.48 -3.83 -8.24
N ASP A 60 2.80 -4.43 -9.39
CA ASP A 60 3.83 -3.90 -10.28
C ASP A 60 3.46 -2.50 -10.77
N GLU A 61 2.23 -2.32 -11.22
CA GLU A 61 1.70 -1.03 -11.68
C GLU A 61 1.75 0.03 -10.59
N ASN A 62 1.26 -0.30 -9.38
CA ASN A 62 1.37 0.58 -8.22
C ASN A 62 2.81 0.92 -7.88
N ARG A 63 3.73 -0.06 -7.92
CA ARG A 63 5.15 0.16 -7.69
C ARG A 63 5.73 1.13 -8.71
N GLN A 64 5.39 0.97 -9.99
CA GLN A 64 5.85 1.87 -11.04
C GLN A 64 5.37 3.30 -10.83
N ARG A 65 4.10 3.51 -10.43
CA ARG A 65 3.56 4.87 -10.19
C ARG A 65 4.32 5.64 -9.12
N PHE A 66 4.77 4.96 -8.07
CA PHE A 66 5.34 5.63 -6.89
C PHE A 66 6.85 5.50 -6.74
N LEU A 67 7.43 4.41 -7.23
CA LEU A 67 8.85 4.09 -7.03
C LEU A 67 9.68 4.16 -8.31
N SER A 68 9.07 4.41 -9.47
CA SER A 68 9.89 4.64 -10.68
C SER A 68 10.67 5.94 -10.51
N PRO A 69 12.00 5.94 -10.71
CA PRO A 69 12.72 7.19 -10.80
C PRO A 69 12.12 7.99 -11.97
N THR A 70 11.74 9.24 -11.73
CA THR A 70 11.58 10.21 -12.83
C THR A 70 12.82 10.06 -13.68
N ARG A 71 12.63 9.65 -14.94
CA ARG A 71 13.73 9.51 -15.88
C ARG A 71 14.26 10.92 -16.10
N GLY A 72 15.26 11.31 -15.32
CA GLY A 72 15.93 12.59 -15.43
C GLY A 72 16.56 12.66 -16.80
N ASN A 73 15.97 13.48 -17.67
CA ASN A 73 16.59 14.08 -18.83
C ASN A 73 16.69 15.58 -18.53
#